data_AF-A0A929KE63-F1
#
_entry.id   AF-A0A929KE63-F1
#
_cell.length_a   1.000
_cell.length_b   1.000
_cell.length_c   1.000
_cell.angle_alpha   90.00
_cell.angle_beta   90.00
_cell.angle_gamma   90.00
#
_symmetry.space_group_name_H-M   'P 1'
#
loop_
_entity.id
_entity.type
_entity.pdbx_description
1 polymer ?
#
loop_
_entity_poly.entity_id
_entity_poly.type
_entity_poly.pdbx_seq_one_letter_code
_entity_poly.pdbx_strand_id
1 'polypeptide(L)'
;MQNYQNHIRYYAPHHFVFYPLIIVGFIVCVSKAVGASSDFWLWTILAAVFMLLGWLSFMLRQHYALTLQNRVVVLEMRFRYFVLTGKQLSDRLSFGQVAALRFASDPELSDMVDRALKDNLGANEIKTTIKQWLPDNSRV
;
A
#
# COMPACT_ATOMS: atom_id res chain seq x y z
N MET A 1 0.23 19.64 3.30
CA MET A 1 0.42 19.15 1.91
C MET A 1 1.35 17.93 1.95
N GLN A 2 1.14 16.94 1.09
CA GLN A 2 1.98 15.73 1.02
C GLN A 2 3.30 16.03 0.28
N ASN A 3 4.40 15.42 0.70
CA ASN A 3 5.72 15.48 0.08
C ASN A 3 6.50 14.17 0.34
N TYR A 4 7.74 14.08 -0.15
CA TYR A 4 8.59 12.91 0.03
C TYR A 4 8.74 12.44 1.49
N GLN A 5 8.78 13.36 2.46
CA GLN A 5 8.99 13.03 3.87
C GLN A 5 7.72 12.50 4.57
N ASN A 6 6.53 12.83 4.08
CA ASN A 6 5.26 12.52 4.76
C ASN A 6 4.22 11.82 3.87
N HIS A 7 4.66 11.19 2.76
CA HIS A 7 3.77 10.54 1.81
C HIS A 7 3.14 9.23 2.31
N ILE A 8 3.72 8.60 3.34
CA ILE A 8 3.18 7.39 3.97
C ILE A 8 2.00 7.78 4.85
N ARG A 9 0.89 7.04 4.73
CA ARG A 9 -0.34 7.29 5.47
C ARG A 9 -0.74 6.06 6.26
N TYR A 10 -1.42 6.31 7.38
CA TYR A 10 -2.03 5.27 8.20
C TYR A 10 -3.51 5.58 8.34
N TYR A 11 -4.35 4.56 8.17
CA TYR A 11 -5.75 4.65 8.53
C TYR A 11 -5.91 4.28 10.02
N ALA A 12 -6.13 5.29 10.87
CA ALA A 12 -6.07 5.11 12.32
C ALA A 12 -7.06 4.05 12.88
N PRO A 13 -8.34 4.00 12.46
CA PRO A 13 -9.26 2.96 12.93
C PRO A 13 -8.78 1.53 12.64
N HIS A 14 -8.05 1.33 11.55
CA HIS A 14 -7.55 0.00 11.19
C HIS A 14 -6.22 -0.32 11.88
N HIS A 15 -5.25 0.59 11.84
CA HIS A 15 -3.89 0.32 12.32
C HIS A 15 -3.75 0.43 13.84
N PHE A 16 -4.49 1.35 14.47
CA PHE A 16 -4.33 1.68 15.89
C PHE A 16 -5.52 1.27 16.75
N VAL A 17 -6.61 0.77 16.16
CA VAL A 17 -7.78 0.26 16.90
C VAL A 17 -8.06 -1.20 16.56
N PHE A 18 -8.36 -1.51 15.29
CA PHE A 18 -8.77 -2.85 14.88
C PHE A 18 -7.71 -3.92 15.15
N TYR A 19 -6.48 -3.79 14.61
CA TYR A 19 -5.44 -4.81 14.83
C TYR A 19 -5.02 -4.94 16.30
N PRO A 20 -4.80 -3.86 17.07
CA PRO A 20 -4.54 -3.97 18.50
C PRO A 20 -5.66 -4.73 19.24
N LEU A 21 -6.93 -4.46 18.93
CA LEU A 21 -8.06 -5.14 19.54
C LEU A 21 -8.08 -6.64 19.19
N ILE A 22 -7.84 -7.00 17.93
CA ILE A 22 -7.73 -8.40 17.49
C ILE A 22 -6.60 -9.11 18.24
N ILE A 23 -5.43 -8.48 18.38
CA ILE A 23 -4.27 -9.05 19.07
C ILE A 23 -4.56 -9.25 20.56
N VAL A 24 -5.09 -8.23 21.24
CA VAL A 24 -5.43 -8.32 22.67
C VAL A 24 -6.50 -9.39 22.89
N GLY A 25 -7.56 -9.40 22.08
CA GLY A 25 -8.62 -10.42 22.16
C GLY A 25 -8.08 -11.84 21.98
N PHE A 26 -7.20 -12.04 20.99
CA PHE A 26 -6.53 -13.32 20.77
C PHE A 26 -5.69 -13.75 21.98
N ILE A 27 -4.84 -12.87 22.51
CA ILE A 27 -3.98 -13.16 23.66
C ILE A 27 -4.83 -13.55 24.87
N VAL A 28 -5.87 -12.79 25.18
CA VAL A 28 -6.77 -13.08 26.32
C VAL A 28 -7.43 -14.45 26.17
N CYS A 29 -7.93 -14.78 24.97
CA CYS A 29 -8.56 -16.08 24.73
C CYS A 29 -7.57 -17.23 24.89
N VAL A 30 -6.35 -17.10 24.36
CA VAL A 30 -5.29 -18.11 24.52
C VAL A 30 -4.91 -18.27 25.99
N SER A 31 -4.69 -17.17 26.72
CA SER A 31 -4.35 -17.24 28.15
C SER A 31 -5.45 -17.92 28.98
N LYS A 32 -6.73 -17.67 28.66
CA LYS A 32 -7.86 -18.33 29.32
C LYS A 32 -7.98 -19.80 28.95
N ALA A 33 -7.77 -20.18 27.68
CA ALA A 33 -7.78 -21.57 27.26
C ALA A 33 -6.71 -22.40 27.99
N VAL A 34 -5.50 -21.86 28.17
CA VAL A 34 -4.41 -22.55 28.88
C VAL A 34 -4.72 -22.77 30.37
N GLY A 35 -5.48 -21.86 30.99
CA GLY A 35 -5.82 -21.93 32.42
C GLY A 35 -7.16 -22.59 32.77
N ALA A 36 -8.05 -22.84 31.80
CA ALA A 36 -9.42 -23.30 32.05
C ALA A 36 -9.61 -24.76 31.61
N SER A 37 -9.98 -25.65 32.55
CA SER A 37 -10.27 -27.05 32.26
C SER A 37 -11.71 -27.29 31.77
N SER A 38 -12.70 -26.56 32.28
CA SER A 38 -14.11 -26.69 31.87
C SER A 38 -14.43 -25.93 30.57
N ASP A 39 -13.84 -24.75 30.40
CA ASP A 39 -14.19 -23.81 29.33
C ASP A 39 -13.17 -23.81 28.18
N PHE A 40 -12.24 -24.78 28.17
CA PHE A 40 -11.15 -24.88 27.21
C PHE A 40 -11.63 -24.67 25.77
N TRP A 41 -12.65 -25.42 25.35
CA TRP A 41 -13.17 -25.37 23.98
C TRP A 41 -13.77 -24.02 23.61
N LEU A 42 -14.47 -23.36 24.55
CA LEU A 42 -15.03 -22.03 24.33
C LEU A 42 -13.91 -21.03 24.03
N TRP A 43 -12.89 -20.97 24.88
CA TRP A 43 -11.78 -20.05 24.72
C TRP A 43 -10.92 -20.35 23.49
N THR A 44 -10.72 -21.63 23.16
CA THR A 44 -10.02 -22.05 21.94
C THR A 44 -10.79 -21.65 20.68
N ILE A 45 -12.11 -21.82 20.65
CA ILE A 45 -12.94 -21.40 19.52
C ILE A 45 -12.91 -19.88 19.36
N LEU A 46 -13.02 -19.12 20.46
CA LEU A 46 -12.92 -17.66 20.42
C LEU A 46 -11.54 -17.19 19.92
N ALA A 47 -10.45 -17.83 20.37
CA ALA A 47 -9.10 -17.55 19.85
C ALA A 47 -9.01 -17.83 18.34
N ALA A 48 -9.58 -18.94 17.87
CA ALA A 48 -9.63 -19.26 16.45
C ALA A 48 -10.42 -18.21 15.65
N VAL A 49 -11.54 -17.71 16.19
CA VAL A 49 -12.31 -16.61 15.56
C VAL A 49 -11.47 -15.34 15.43
N PHE A 50 -10.79 -14.90 16.49
CA PHE A 50 -9.91 -13.73 16.42
C PHE A 50 -8.77 -13.92 15.39
N MET A 51 -8.17 -15.11 15.35
CA MET A 51 -7.14 -15.45 14.36
C MET A 51 -7.70 -15.39 12.94
N LEU A 52 -8.85 -16.02 12.68
CA LEU A 52 -9.47 -16.04 11.36
C LEU A 52 -9.89 -14.64 10.90
N LEU A 53 -10.44 -13.80 11.79
CA LEU A 53 -10.78 -12.42 11.48
C LEU A 53 -9.54 -11.59 11.13
N GLY A 54 -8.46 -11.71 11.93
CA GLY A 54 -7.19 -11.06 11.66
C GLY A 54 -6.59 -11.50 10.33
N TRP A 55 -6.56 -12.81 10.08
CA TRP A 55 -6.07 -13.40 8.85
C TRP A 55 -6.88 -12.95 7.63
N LEU A 56 -8.21 -13.00 7.71
CA LEU A 56 -9.11 -12.56 6.64
C LEU A 56 -8.88 -11.07 6.32
N SER A 57 -8.85 -10.21 7.34
CA SER A 57 -8.57 -8.77 7.16
C SER A 57 -7.22 -8.54 6.46
N PHE A 58 -6.17 -9.26 6.89
CA PHE A 58 -4.85 -9.17 6.27
C PHE A 58 -4.86 -9.64 4.81
N MET A 59 -5.50 -10.78 4.51
CA MET A 59 -5.63 -11.31 3.15
C MET A 59 -6.37 -10.34 2.23
N LEU A 60 -7.49 -9.77 2.68
CA LEU A 60 -8.28 -8.83 1.89
C LEU A 60 -7.46 -7.58 1.51
N ARG A 61 -6.71 -7.02 2.47
CA ARG A 61 -5.83 -5.88 2.21
C ARG A 61 -4.66 -6.26 1.31
N GLN A 62 -3.89 -7.29 1.68
CA GLN A 62 -2.62 -7.59 1.05
C GLN A 62 -2.77 -8.14 -0.37
N HIS A 63 -3.72 -9.06 -0.58
CA HIS A 63 -3.85 -9.76 -1.85
C HIS A 63 -4.80 -9.07 -2.81
N TYR A 64 -5.95 -8.58 -2.35
CA TYR A 64 -6.94 -8.01 -3.26
C TYR A 64 -6.73 -6.50 -3.42
N ALA A 65 -6.73 -5.74 -2.32
CA ALA A 65 -6.69 -4.29 -2.39
C ALA A 65 -5.37 -3.76 -2.97
N LEU A 66 -4.22 -4.23 -2.47
CA LEU A 66 -2.92 -3.78 -3.00
C LEU A 66 -2.68 -4.20 -4.45
N THR A 67 -3.06 -5.43 -4.83
CA THR A 67 -2.92 -5.89 -6.22
C THR A 67 -3.78 -5.06 -7.17
N LEU A 68 -5.05 -4.81 -6.81
CA LEU A 68 -5.94 -3.96 -7.60
C LEU A 68 -5.38 -2.54 -7.70
N GLN A 69 -4.93 -1.97 -6.58
CA GLN A 69 -4.35 -0.63 -6.56
C GLN A 69 -3.10 -0.52 -7.43
N ASN A 70 -2.22 -1.52 -7.41
CA ASN A 70 -1.03 -1.52 -8.24
C ASN A 70 -1.39 -1.56 -9.74
N ARG A 71 -2.43 -2.33 -10.11
CA ARG A 71 -2.95 -2.36 -11.48
C ARG A 71 -3.55 -1.01 -11.90
N VAL A 72 -4.32 -0.38 -11.02
CA VAL A 72 -4.91 0.95 -11.26
C VAL A 72 -3.83 2.00 -11.46
N VAL A 73 -2.79 2.02 -10.61
CA VAL A 73 -1.66 2.96 -10.75
C VAL A 73 -0.96 2.81 -12.10
N VAL A 74 -0.73 1.59 -12.57
CA VAL A 74 -0.10 1.36 -13.89
C VAL A 74 -1.01 1.86 -15.02
N LEU A 75 -2.32 1.61 -14.94
CA LEU A 75 -3.28 2.08 -15.94
C LEU A 75 -3.41 3.60 -15.97
N GLU A 76 -3.52 4.22 -14.80
CA GLU A 76 -3.55 5.68 -14.65
C GLU A 76 -2.30 6.32 -15.24
N MET A 77 -1.12 5.79 -14.91
CA MET A 77 0.14 6.34 -15.43
C MET A 77 0.31 6.12 -16.94
N ARG A 78 -0.09 4.96 -17.46
CA ARG A 78 -0.10 4.71 -18.92
C ARG A 78 -1.02 5.69 -19.64
N PHE A 79 -2.24 5.90 -19.10
CA PHE A 79 -3.20 6.83 -19.67
C PHE A 79 -2.69 8.28 -19.59
N ARG A 80 -2.24 8.73 -18.40
CA ARG A 80 -1.72 10.07 -18.18
C ARG A 80 -0.53 10.38 -19.10
N TYR A 81 0.43 9.47 -19.20
CA TYR A 81 1.57 9.63 -20.10
C TYR A 81 1.15 9.68 -21.58
N PHE A 82 0.19 8.84 -21.99
CA PHE A 82 -0.35 8.85 -23.35
C PHE A 82 -1.08 10.16 -23.68
N VAL A 83 -1.91 10.68 -22.77
CA VAL A 83 -2.60 11.97 -22.97
C VAL A 83 -1.61 13.12 -23.14
N LEU A 84 -0.50 13.12 -22.39
CA LEU A 84 0.49 14.20 -22.44
C LEU A 84 1.43 14.11 -23.65
N THR A 85 1.76 12.91 -24.12
CA THR A 85 2.84 12.70 -25.10
C THR A 85 2.40 12.05 -26.42
N GLY A 86 1.20 11.47 -26.46
CA GLY A 86 0.73 10.60 -27.55
C GLY A 86 1.45 9.25 -27.63
N LYS A 87 2.32 8.91 -26.68
CA LYS A 87 3.15 7.69 -26.68
C LYS A 87 2.72 6.74 -25.57
N GLN A 88 2.98 5.44 -25.77
CA GLN A 88 2.79 4.45 -24.72
C GLN A 88 3.91 4.57 -23.67
N LEU A 89 3.56 4.43 -22.39
CA LEU A 89 4.54 4.36 -21.31
C LEU A 89 5.36 3.07 -21.44
N SER A 90 6.68 3.19 -21.34
CA SER A 90 7.59 2.05 -21.55
C SER A 90 7.37 0.91 -20.57
N ASP A 91 7.27 -0.32 -21.10
CA ASP A 91 7.20 -1.55 -20.30
C ASP A 91 8.53 -1.92 -19.61
N ARG A 92 9.61 -1.18 -19.89
CA ARG A 92 10.90 -1.34 -19.20
C ARG A 92 10.89 -0.76 -17.78
N LEU A 93 9.92 0.08 -17.45
CA LEU A 93 9.77 0.62 -16.11
C LEU A 93 9.19 -0.45 -15.18
N SER A 94 9.88 -0.68 -14.06
CA SER A 94 9.35 -1.46 -12.96
C SER A 94 8.13 -0.78 -12.32
N PHE A 95 7.27 -1.56 -11.67
CA PHE A 95 6.15 -1.01 -10.91
C PHE A 95 6.60 0.06 -9.89
N GLY A 96 7.74 -0.15 -9.21
CA GLY A 96 8.27 0.81 -8.25
C GLY A 96 8.58 2.17 -8.89
N GLN A 97 9.19 2.18 -10.08
CA GLN A 97 9.47 3.40 -10.83
C GLN A 97 8.17 4.08 -11.29
N VAL A 98 7.22 3.33 -11.85
CA VAL A 98 5.90 3.86 -12.25
C VAL A 98 5.18 4.48 -11.05
N ALA A 99 5.18 3.79 -9.91
CA ALA A 99 4.56 4.25 -8.68
C ALA A 99 5.26 5.49 -8.08
N ALA A 100 6.55 5.69 -8.35
CA ALA A 100 7.28 6.90 -7.96
C ALA A 100 6.97 8.07 -8.91
N LEU A 101 6.97 7.82 -10.22
CA LEU A 101 6.67 8.82 -11.25
C LEU A 101 5.28 9.43 -11.12
N ARG A 102 4.32 8.75 -10.47
CA ARG A 102 2.99 9.31 -10.24
C ARG A 102 2.98 10.64 -9.48
N PHE A 103 3.99 10.86 -8.64
CA PHE A 103 4.15 12.08 -7.86
C PHE A 103 4.74 13.23 -8.67
N ALA A 104 5.22 12.99 -9.90
CA ALA A 104 5.69 14.05 -10.79
C ALA A 104 4.49 14.82 -11.35
N SER A 105 4.64 16.14 -11.50
CA SER A 105 3.67 17.00 -12.19
C SER A 105 3.63 16.72 -13.70
N ASP A 106 2.54 17.14 -14.37
CA ASP A 106 2.40 16.95 -15.82
C ASP A 106 3.56 17.55 -16.65
N PRO A 107 4.06 18.78 -16.35
CA PRO A 107 5.12 19.39 -17.14
C PRO A 107 6.46 18.65 -17.07
N GLU A 108 6.76 17.96 -15.96
CA GLU A 108 8.05 17.28 -15.76
C GLU A 108 7.96 15.76 -16.02
N LEU A 109 6.75 15.18 -16.15
CA LEU A 109 6.57 13.73 -16.23
C LEU A 109 7.31 13.11 -17.42
N SER A 110 7.25 13.71 -18.61
CA SER A 110 7.90 13.16 -19.80
C SER A 110 9.42 13.10 -19.64
N ASP A 111 10.04 14.18 -19.17
CA ASP A 111 11.48 14.25 -18.93
C ASP A 111 11.91 13.25 -17.84
N MET A 112 11.11 13.11 -16.78
CA MET A 112 11.40 12.17 -15.69
C MET A 112 11.30 10.71 -16.14
N VAL A 113 10.37 10.37 -17.03
CA VAL A 113 10.29 9.04 -17.64
C VAL A 113 11.53 8.74 -18.46
N ASP A 114 11.94 9.67 -19.32
CA ASP A 114 13.11 9.49 -20.18
C ASP A 114 14.40 9.36 -19.34
N ARG A 115 14.55 10.17 -18.30
CA ARG A 115 15.66 10.07 -17.35
C ARG A 115 15.65 8.77 -16.56
N ALA A 116 14.50 8.33 -16.06
CA ALA A 116 14.37 7.07 -15.34
C ALA A 116 14.79 5.87 -16.20
N LEU A 117 14.48 5.90 -17.50
CA LEU A 117 14.88 4.86 -18.46
C LEU A 117 16.35 4.95 -18.85
N LYS A 118 16.87 6.16 -19.10
CA LYS A 118 18.25 6.39 -19.55
C LYS A 118 19.27 6.12 -18.45
N ASP A 119 19.00 6.64 -17.25
CA ASP A 119 19.93 6.58 -16.11
C ASP A 119 19.62 5.39 -15.19
N ASN A 120 18.61 4.58 -15.53
CA ASN A 120 18.14 3.42 -14.76
C ASN A 120 17.84 3.76 -13.28
N LEU A 121 17.15 4.89 -13.06
CA LEU A 121 16.91 5.44 -11.73
C LEU A 121 16.02 4.51 -10.89
N GLY A 122 16.40 4.30 -9.63
CA GLY A 122 15.55 3.64 -8.65
C GLY A 122 14.32 4.46 -8.27
N ALA A 123 13.27 3.80 -7.77
CA ALA A 123 12.03 4.46 -7.35
C ALA A 123 12.25 5.58 -6.32
N ASN A 124 13.22 5.42 -5.42
CA ASN A 124 13.53 6.43 -4.41
C ASN A 124 14.27 7.63 -5.01
N GLU A 125 15.21 7.39 -5.93
CA GLU A 125 15.94 8.43 -6.65
C GLU A 125 14.97 9.29 -7.47
N ILE A 126 14.03 8.67 -8.18
CA ILE A 126 12.95 9.37 -8.89
C ILE A 126 12.18 10.29 -7.92
N LYS A 127 11.75 9.79 -6.76
CA LYS A 127 11.00 10.62 -5.80
C LYS A 127 11.81 11.83 -5.31
N THR A 128 13.12 11.68 -5.14
CA THR A 128 13.99 12.76 -4.66
C THR A 128 14.28 13.82 -5.72
N THR A 129 14.14 13.49 -7.01
CA THR A 129 14.40 14.42 -8.12
C THR A 129 13.17 15.20 -8.58
N ILE A 130 11.97 14.84 -8.11
CA ILE A 130 10.72 15.55 -8.42
C ILE A 130 10.77 16.98 -7.87
N LYS A 131 10.54 17.95 -8.76
CA LYS A 131 10.53 19.37 -8.39
C LYS A 131 9.14 19.84 -7.98
N GLN A 132 8.11 19.38 -8.69
CA GLN A 132 6.72 19.75 -8.44
C GLN A 132 5.91 18.51 -8.02
N TRP A 133 5.88 18.27 -6.70
CA TRP A 133 5.22 17.12 -6.12
C TRP A 133 3.70 17.20 -6.25
N LEU A 134 3.09 16.22 -6.92
CA LEU A 134 1.65 16.03 -7.00
C LEU A 134 1.18 15.08 -5.88
N PRO A 135 0.41 15.55 -4.88
CA PRO A 135 -0.08 14.70 -3.80
C PRO A 135 -1.03 13.60 -4.29
N ASP A 136 -0.77 12.36 -3.89
CA ASP A 136 -1.72 11.25 -4.00
C ASP A 136 -2.52 11.16 -2.70
N ASN A 137 -3.65 11.87 -2.68
CA ASN A 137 -4.53 11.92 -1.52
C ASN A 137 -5.45 10.70 -1.40
N SER A 138 -5.51 9.86 -2.43
CA SER A 138 -6.46 8.75 -2.54
C SER A 138 -5.99 7.47 -1.85
N ARG A 139 -4.70 7.39 -1.52
CA ARG A 139 -4.06 6.19 -0.97
C ARG A 139 -3.90 6.27 0.55
N VAL A 140 -4.06 5.11 1.20
CA VAL A 140 -3.87 4.90 2.64
C VAL A 140 -3.15 3.57 2.88
#